data_AF-A0A443IIZ1-F1
#
_entry.id   AF-A0A443IIZ1-F1
#
_cell.length_a   1.000
_cell.length_b   1.000
_cell.length_c   1.000
_cell.angle_alpha   90.00
_cell.angle_beta   90.00
_cell.angle_gamma   90.00
#
_symmetry.space_group_name_H-M   'P 1'
#
loop_
_entity.id
_entity.type
_entity.pdbx_description
1 polymer ?
#
loop_
_entity_poly.entity_id
_entity_poly.type
_entity_poly.pdbx_seq_one_letter_code
_entity_poly.pdbx_strand_id
1 'polypeptide(L)' 'MIPEEVEIRIARYFLHMYLPDEVMREVEEKLLPPCIWGEEEGLDHDELVSLAQEIINKQLDGKSFK' A
#
# COMPACT_ATOMS: atom_id res chain seq x y z
N MET A 1 15.83 -10.04 -14.88
CA MET A 1 15.20 -9.72 -13.58
C MET A 1 15.55 -8.30 -13.24
N ILE A 2 14.58 -7.53 -12.77
CA ILE A 2 14.84 -6.20 -12.22
C ILE A 2 15.42 -6.42 -10.80
N PRO A 3 16.41 -5.63 -10.36
CA PRO A 3 16.91 -5.73 -8.99
C PRO A 3 15.82 -5.39 -7.96
N GLU A 4 15.77 -6.10 -6.83
CA GLU A 4 14.78 -5.89 -5.76
C GLU A 4 14.73 -4.42 -5.28
N GLU A 5 15.88 -3.79 -5.07
CA GLU A 5 15.97 -2.37 -4.69
C GLU A 5 15.31 -1.46 -5.73
N VAL A 6 15.39 -1.80 -7.02
CA VAL A 6 14.72 -1.04 -8.07
C VAL A 6 13.20 -1.23 -7.99
N GLU A 7 12.72 -2.44 -7.71
CA GLU A 7 11.29 -2.72 -7.53
C GLU A 7 10.72 -2.00 -6.30
N ILE A 8 11.42 -2.02 -5.17
CA ILE A 8 11.03 -1.31 -3.94
C ILE A 8 10.90 0.20 -4.18
N ARG A 9 11.86 0.79 -4.90
CA ARG A 9 11.82 2.22 -5.22
C ARG A 9 10.66 2.57 -6.15
N ILE A 10 10.35 1.72 -7.13
CA ILE A 10 9.17 1.88 -7.99
C ILE A 10 7.90 1.80 -7.14
N ALA A 11 7.77 0.82 -6.25
CA ALA A 11 6.60 0.63 -5.41
C ALA A 11 6.36 1.83 -4.47
N ARG A 12 7.42 2.32 -3.80
CA ARG A 12 7.33 3.52 -2.95
C ARG A 12 6.93 4.77 -3.73
N TYR A 13 7.50 4.94 -4.92
CA TYR A 13 7.14 6.06 -5.78
C TYR A 13 5.68 5.96 -6.25
N PHE A 14 5.23 4.76 -6.62
CA PHE A 14 3.84 4.50 -6.99
C PHE A 14 2.86 4.85 -5.89
N LEU A 15 3.13 4.34 -4.68
CA LEU A 15 2.32 4.57 -3.49
C LEU A 15 2.11 6.07 -3.23
N HIS A 16 3.17 6.88 -3.30
CA HIS A 16 3.10 8.30 -2.93
C HIS A 16 2.73 9.25 -4.08
N MET A 17 2.95 8.88 -5.34
CA MET A 17 2.81 9.81 -6.48
C MET A 17 1.66 9.50 -7.43
N TYR A 18 1.20 8.25 -7.47
CA TYR A 18 0.24 7.80 -8.49
C TYR A 18 -1.08 7.27 -7.92
N LEU A 19 -1.15 6.97 -6.62
CA LEU A 19 -2.43 6.68 -5.98
C LEU A 19 -3.25 7.97 -5.83
N PRO A 20 -4.57 7.94 -6.13
CA PRO A 20 -5.43 9.06 -5.83
C PRO A 20 -5.45 9.35 -4.32
N ASP A 21 -5.52 10.62 -3.93
CA ASP A 21 -5.49 11.06 -2.53
C ASP A 21 -6.52 10.34 -1.64
N GLU A 22 -7.70 10.03 -2.18
CA GLU A 22 -8.76 9.29 -1.48
C GLU A 22 -8.33 7.87 -1.13
N VAL A 23 -7.64 7.19 -2.05
CA VAL A 23 -7.13 5.84 -1.87
C VAL A 23 -5.98 5.84 -0.88
N MET A 24 -5.07 6.81 -1.00
CA MET A 24 -3.94 6.94 -0.08
C MET A 24 -4.43 7.19 1.35
N ARG A 25 -5.44 8.05 1.53
CA ARG A 25 -6.03 8.31 2.83
C ARG A 25 -6.69 7.06 3.42
N GLU A 26 -7.42 6.28 2.63
CA GLU A 26 -8.04 5.03 3.09
C GLU A 26 -6.97 4.00 3.52
N VAL A 27 -5.88 3.90 2.75
CA VAL A 27 -4.73 3.06 3.10
C VAL A 27 -4.11 3.51 4.43
N GLU A 28 -3.84 4.81 4.60
CA GLU A 28 -3.28 5.36 5.84
C GLU A 28 -4.20 5.16 7.05
N GLU A 29 -5.50 5.43 6.91
CA GLU A 29 -6.48 5.25 7.99
C GLU A 29 -6.54 3.79 8.47
N LYS A 30 -6.29 2.82 7.58
CA LYS A 30 -6.29 1.40 7.92
C LYS A 30 -4.96 0.89 8.46
N LEU A 31 -3.84 1.36 7.91
CA LEU A 31 -2.50 0.84 8.24
C LEU A 31 -1.80 1.60 9.36
N LEU A 32 -2.04 2.91 9.53
CA LEU A 32 -1.35 3.68 10.57
C LEU A 32 -1.69 3.23 12.00
N PRO A 33 -2.95 2.89 12.35
CA PRO A 33 -3.26 2.45 13.71
C PRO A 33 -2.43 1.24 14.17
N PRO A 34 -2.36 0.12 13.44
CA PRO A 34 -1.50 -1.00 13.86
C PRO A 34 -0.01 -0.61 13.83
N CYS A 35 0.46 0.17 12.84
CA CYS A 35 1.87 0.55 12.75
C CYS A 35 2.35 1.52 13.85
N ILE A 36 1.46 2.34 14.41
CA ILE A 36 1.80 3.31 15.47
C ILE A 36 1.67 2.68 16.85
N TRP A 37 0.68 1.81 17.05
CA TRP A 37 0.32 1.27 18.37
C TRP A 37 0.82 -0.16 18.59
N GLY A 38 1.24 -0.85 17.53
CA GLY A 38 1.87 -2.17 17.59
C GLY A 38 3.36 -2.07 17.91
N GLU A 39 3.86 -3.04 18.66
CA GLU A 39 5.30 -3.28 18.76
C GLU A 39 5.79 -3.83 17.41
N GLU A 40 6.94 -3.36 16.91
CA GLU A 40 7.49 -3.77 15.59
C GLU A 40 7.58 -5.30 15.43
N GLU A 41 7.85 -6.03 16.51
CA GLU A 41 7.98 -7.50 16.50
C GLU A 41 6.64 -8.25 16.37
N GLY A 42 5.50 -7.57 16.61
CA GLY A 42 4.16 -8.15 16.53
C GLY A 42 3.38 -7.76 15.27
N LEU A 43 3.97 -6.97 14.37
CA LEU A 43 3.32 -6.53 13.14
C LEU A 43 3.38 -7.63 12.08
N ASP A 44 2.21 -8.15 11.71
CA ASP A 44 2.07 -9.00 10.54
C ASP A 44 2.11 -8.14 9.27
N HIS A 45 3.32 -7.98 8.71
CA HIS A 45 3.52 -7.22 7.49
C HIS A 45 2.77 -7.80 6.29
N ASP A 46 2.57 -9.12 6.22
CA ASP A 46 1.87 -9.76 5.11
C ASP A 46 0.38 -9.46 5.16
N GLU A 47 -0.23 -9.46 6.36
CA GLU A 47 -1.62 -9.05 6.56
C GLU A 47 -1.83 -7.57 6.17
N LEU A 48 -0.94 -6.69 6.63
CA LEU A 48 -1.01 -5.25 6.32
C LEU A 48 -0.86 -4.97 4.82
N VAL A 49 0.07 -5.67 4.16
CA VAL A 49 0.24 -5.57 2.70
C VAL A 49 -1.00 -6.09 1.98
N SER A 50 -1.60 -7.19 2.45
CA SER A 50 -2.83 -7.75 1.86
C SER A 50 -4.01 -6.78 1.98
N LEU A 51 -4.18 -6.14 3.14
CA LEU A 51 -5.19 -5.10 3.35
C LEU A 51 -5.00 -3.90 2.42
N ALA A 52 -3.76 -3.45 2.23
CA ALA A 52 -3.44 -2.36 1.31
C ALA A 52 -3.82 -2.72 -0.14
N GLN A 53 -3.50 -3.95 -0.56
CA GLN A 53 -3.82 -4.45 -1.89
C GLN A 53 -5.34 -4.53 -2.11
N GLU A 54 -6.12 -4.95 -1.12
CA GLU A 54 -7.58 -4.98 -1.25
C GLU A 54 -8.17 -3.58 -1.48
N ILE A 55 -7.69 -2.56 -0.76
CA ILE A 55 -8.12 -1.16 -0.92
C ILE A 55 -7.77 -0.66 -2.32
N ILE A 56 -6.52 -0.86 -2.74
CA ILE A 56 -6.04 -0.43 -4.06
C ILE A 56 -6.80 -1.17 -5.17
N ASN A 57 -6.98 -2.49 -5.07
CA ASN A 57 -7.68 -3.29 -6.08
C ASN A 57 -9.15 -2.89 -6.21
N LYS A 58 -9.87 -2.62 -5.11
CA LYS A 58 -11.25 -2.11 -5.17
C LYS A 58 -11.37 -0.79 -5.94
N GLN A 59 -10.32 0.03 -5.89
CA GLN A 59 -10.27 1.32 -6.59
C GLN A 59 -9.85 1.19 -8.05
N LEU A 60 -9.16 0.10 -8.39
CA LEU A 60 -8.74 -0.24 -9.75
C LEU A 60 -9.76 -1.12 -10.48
N ASP A 61 -10.57 -1.91 -9.77
CA ASP A 61 -11.69 -2.71 -10.27
C ASP A 61 -12.80 -1.79 -10.80
N GLY A 62 -12.60 -1.30 -12.02
CA GLY A 62 -13.49 -0.37 -12.73
C GLY A 62 -12.75 0.70 -13.54
N LYS A 63 -11.45 0.89 -13.32
CA LYS A 63 -10.62 1.84 -14.09
C LYS A 63 -9.67 1.06 -15.01
N SER A 64 -10.03 0.93 -16.29
CA SER A 64 -9.03 0.55 -17.29
C SER A 64 -8.06 1.71 -17.43
N PHE A 65 -6.80 1.55 -17.04
CA PHE A 65 -5.76 2.45 -17.52
C PHE A 65 -5.66 2.27 -19.03
N LYS A 66 -6.05 3.31 -19.77
CA LYS A 66 -6.07 3.35 -21.23
C LYS A 66 -4.88 4.15 -21.74
#